data_AF-X1GWW7-F1
#
_entry.id   AF-X1GWW7-F1
#
_cell.length_a   1.000
_cell.length_b   1.000
_cell.length_c   1.000
_cell.angle_alpha   90.00
_cell.angle_beta   90.00
_cell.angle_gamma   90.00
#
_symmetry.space_group_name_H-M   'P 1'
#
loop_
_entity.id
_entity.type
_entity.pdbx_description
1 polymer ?
#
loop_
_entity_poly.entity_id
_entity_poly.type
_entity_poly.pdbx_seq_one_letter_code
_entity_poly.pdbx_strand_id
1 'polypeptide(L)'
;MDDKESERLREIAERCDPGVLTDSDAVAIATADEMVKGRTYYGMRAERASKPSVILTWSNGSRQWLVSPNRIEPETEMSLDANQILVPFSSVRMDRVLPCVIDHPLYFGSLEAWARDDIVEQKTAILVWAKGQIGRMEREKWEEGK
;
A
#
# COMPACT_ATOMS: atom_id res chain seq x y z
N MET A 1 6.28 -19.09 -15.50
CA MET A 1 6.81 -17.87 -14.88
C MET A 1 7.52 -17.13 -16.01
N ASP A 2 6.95 -16.01 -16.44
CA ASP A 2 7.50 -15.18 -17.52
C ASP A 2 8.92 -14.73 -17.12
N ASP A 3 9.84 -14.66 -18.07
CA ASP A 3 11.23 -14.24 -17.84
C ASP A 3 11.27 -12.86 -17.15
N LYS A 4 10.29 -12.00 -17.43
CA LYS A 4 10.12 -10.68 -16.82
C LYS A 4 9.77 -10.69 -15.34
N GLU A 5 8.95 -11.64 -14.90
CA GLU A 5 8.57 -11.74 -13.48
C GLU A 5 9.76 -12.21 -12.65
N SER A 6 10.52 -13.17 -13.19
CA SER A 6 11.74 -13.67 -12.55
C SER A 6 12.81 -12.58 -12.43
N GLU A 7 12.95 -11.74 -13.46
CA GLU A 7 13.84 -10.57 -13.44
C GLU A 7 13.42 -9.54 -12.38
N ARG A 8 12.13 -9.17 -12.34
CA ARG A 8 11.58 -8.28 -11.30
C ARG A 8 11.83 -8.79 -9.89
N LEU A 9 11.59 -10.08 -9.64
CA LEU A 9 11.79 -10.67 -8.31
C LEU A 9 13.27 -10.65 -7.89
N ARG A 10 14.20 -10.83 -8.84
CA ARG A 10 15.64 -10.67 -8.58
C ARG A 10 15.98 -9.23 -8.25
N GLU A 11 15.49 -8.26 -9.01
CA GLU A 11 15.70 -6.84 -8.72
C GLU A 11 15.16 -6.45 -7.34
N ILE A 12 13.98 -6.94 -6.95
CA ILE A 12 13.43 -6.72 -5.60
C ILE A 12 14.36 -7.33 -4.55
N ALA A 13 14.79 -8.58 -4.74
CA ALA A 13 15.68 -9.25 -3.79
C ALA A 13 17.02 -8.50 -3.60
N GLU A 14 17.60 -7.97 -4.68
CA GLU A 14 18.83 -7.18 -4.62
C GLU A 14 18.62 -5.81 -3.96
N ARG A 15 17.52 -5.11 -4.26
CA ARG A 15 17.23 -3.78 -3.71
C ARG A 15 16.76 -3.83 -2.26
N CYS A 16 16.22 -4.96 -1.83
CA CYS A 16 15.78 -5.21 -0.46
C CYS A 16 16.80 -5.99 0.37
N ASP A 17 18.04 -6.15 -0.13
CA ASP A 17 19.15 -6.73 0.63
C ASP A 17 19.42 -5.91 1.91
N PRO A 18 19.41 -6.53 3.10
CA PRO A 18 19.81 -5.88 4.34
C PRO A 18 21.20 -5.23 4.30
N GLY A 19 22.10 -5.66 3.41
CA GLY A 19 23.39 -4.99 3.19
C GLY A 19 23.30 -3.61 2.52
N VAL A 20 22.16 -3.30 1.89
CA VAL A 20 21.89 -2.05 1.17
C VAL A 20 20.98 -1.11 1.98
N LEU A 21 20.05 -1.67 2.75
CA LEU A 21 19.08 -0.91 3.54
C LEU A 21 19.63 -0.50 4.91
N THR A 22 19.29 0.72 5.34
CA THR A 22 19.61 1.18 6.70
C THR A 22 18.51 0.81 7.70
N ASP A 23 18.80 0.85 9.01
CA ASP A 23 17.76 0.71 10.05
C ASP A 23 16.60 1.70 9.86
N SER A 24 16.92 2.91 9.39
CA SER A 24 15.91 3.94 9.10
C SER A 24 15.02 3.60 7.90
N ASP A 25 15.54 2.80 6.96
CA ASP A 25 14.77 2.29 5.83
C ASP A 25 13.84 1.15 6.27
N ALA A 26 14.31 0.27 7.17
CA ALA A 26 13.47 -0.76 7.76
C ALA A 26 12.26 -0.16 8.50
N VAL A 27 12.46 0.94 9.23
CA VAL A 27 11.36 1.70 9.86
C VAL A 27 10.40 2.27 8.83
N ALA A 28 10.92 2.80 7.71
CA ALA A 28 10.08 3.34 6.64
C ALA A 28 9.24 2.27 5.96
N ILE A 29 9.82 1.10 5.67
CA ILE A 29 9.12 -0.07 5.12
C ILE A 29 8.03 -0.52 6.09
N ALA A 30 8.37 -0.78 7.35
CA ALA A 30 7.40 -1.26 8.34
C ALA A 30 6.23 -0.26 8.53
N THR A 31 6.53 1.04 8.54
CA THR A 31 5.49 2.07 8.65
C THR A 31 4.59 2.10 7.41
N ALA A 32 5.18 2.01 6.21
CA ALA A 32 4.42 1.97 4.97
C ALA A 32 3.54 0.71 4.91
N ASP A 33 4.08 -0.46 5.25
CA ASP A 33 3.34 -1.73 5.27
C ASP A 33 2.14 -1.68 6.21
N GLU A 34 2.28 -1.12 7.41
CA GLU A 34 1.15 -0.94 8.34
C GLU A 34 0.07 -0.04 7.74
N MET A 35 0.45 1.02 7.03
CA MET A 35 -0.49 1.90 6.34
C MET A 35 -1.19 1.22 5.17
N VAL A 36 -0.46 0.38 4.41
CA VAL A 36 -0.97 -0.44 3.30
C VAL A 36 -1.95 -1.51 3.81
N LYS A 37 -1.63 -2.21 4.90
CA LYS A 37 -2.53 -3.22 5.51
C LYS A 37 -3.89 -2.64 5.90
N GLY A 38 -3.95 -1.35 6.25
CA GLY A 38 -5.20 -0.65 6.51
C GLY A 38 -6.07 -0.38 5.27
N ARG A 39 -5.54 -0.57 4.05
CA ARG A 39 -6.25 -0.32 2.78
C ARG A 39 -6.97 -1.56 2.27
N THR A 40 -8.04 -1.94 2.97
CA THR A 40 -8.82 -3.16 2.67
C THR A 40 -10.17 -2.89 2.04
N TYR A 41 -10.51 -1.64 1.73
CA TYR A 41 -11.80 -1.29 1.13
C TYR A 41 -11.69 -0.09 0.18
N TYR A 42 -12.57 -0.05 -0.81
CA TYR A 42 -12.69 1.08 -1.74
C TYR A 42 -13.43 2.25 -1.09
N GLY A 43 -12.96 3.47 -1.36
CA GLY A 43 -13.60 4.69 -0.89
C GLY A 43 -12.60 5.85 -0.81
N MET A 44 -13.15 7.05 -0.62
CA MET A 44 -12.36 8.24 -0.30
C MET A 44 -12.26 8.39 1.22
N ARG A 45 -11.15 8.96 1.69
CA ARG A 45 -10.98 9.32 3.09
C ARG A 45 -10.19 10.62 3.21
N ALA A 46 -10.51 11.42 4.22
CA ALA A 46 -9.71 12.56 4.58
C ALA A 46 -8.56 12.12 5.49
N GLU A 47 -7.34 12.50 5.17
CA GLU A 47 -6.18 12.37 6.06
C GLU A 47 -5.51 13.73 6.24
N ARG A 48 -4.93 13.94 7.42
CA ARG A 48 -4.16 15.14 7.75
C ARG A 48 -2.72 14.74 8.02
N ALA A 49 -1.78 15.42 7.36
CA ALA A 49 -0.36 15.19 7.59
C ALA A 49 0.07 15.70 8.97
N SER A 50 0.56 14.83 9.84
CA SER A 50 1.13 15.24 11.15
C SER A 50 2.60 15.65 11.06
N LYS A 51 3.28 15.24 9.99
CA LYS A 51 4.71 15.47 9.71
C LYS A 51 4.88 15.72 8.21
N PRO A 52 6.04 16.26 7.79
CA PRO A 52 6.40 16.26 6.37
C PRO A 52 6.28 14.86 5.79
N SER A 53 5.46 14.73 4.74
CA SER A 53 5.02 13.44 4.23
C SER A 53 5.05 13.41 2.70
N VAL A 54 4.82 12.23 2.13
CA VAL A 54 4.62 12.02 0.70
C VAL A 54 3.46 11.07 0.47
N ILE A 55 2.77 11.22 -0.65
CA ILE A 55 1.72 10.29 -1.07
C ILE A 55 2.35 9.17 -1.89
N LEU A 56 2.04 7.93 -1.56
CA LEU A 56 2.28 6.77 -2.43
C LEU A 56 0.98 6.38 -3.12
N THR A 57 1.05 6.09 -4.41
CA THR A 57 -0.08 5.64 -5.22
C THR A 57 0.17 4.26 -5.77
N TRP A 58 -0.72 3.31 -5.53
CA TRP A 58 -0.67 1.99 -6.12
C TRP A 58 -1.23 2.01 -7.54
N SER A 59 -0.51 1.38 -8.47
CA SER A 59 -0.96 1.18 -9.84
C SER A 59 -1.21 -0.31 -10.09
N ASN A 60 -2.47 -0.70 -10.29
CA ASN A 60 -2.83 -2.07 -10.70
C ASN A 60 -2.22 -2.44 -12.06
N GLY A 61 -2.11 -1.45 -12.95
CA GLY A 61 -1.55 -1.63 -14.30
C GLY A 61 -0.07 -2.00 -14.28
N SER A 62 0.71 -1.45 -13.36
CA SER A 62 2.14 -1.76 -13.23
C SER A 62 2.47 -2.65 -12.02
N ARG A 63 1.48 -3.05 -11.22
CA ARG A 63 1.64 -3.84 -9.98
C ARG A 63 2.74 -3.28 -9.08
N GLN A 64 2.73 -1.98 -8.85
CA GLN A 64 3.71 -1.32 -8.01
C GLN A 64 3.17 -0.04 -7.41
N TRP A 65 3.77 0.36 -6.31
CA TRP A 65 3.64 1.70 -5.76
C TRP A 65 4.40 2.72 -6.62
N LEU A 66 3.96 3.97 -6.57
CA LEU A 66 4.56 5.13 -7.20
C LEU A 66 4.65 6.25 -6.15
N VAL A 67 5.78 6.95 -6.11
CA VAL A 67 5.99 8.06 -5.18
C VAL A 67 5.53 9.36 -5.83
N SER A 68 4.69 10.13 -5.14
CA SER A 68 4.39 11.49 -5.56
C SER A 68 5.63 12.38 -5.45
N PRO A 69 5.96 13.19 -6.46
CA PRO A 69 7.11 14.10 -6.37
C PRO A 69 6.88 15.21 -5.34
N ASN A 70 5.62 15.48 -4.99
CA ASN A 70 5.26 16.59 -4.12
C ASN A 70 5.34 16.17 -2.65
N ARG A 71 6.15 16.90 -1.89
CA ARG A 71 6.14 16.86 -0.43
C ARG A 71 4.86 17.51 0.08
N ILE A 72 4.24 16.87 1.06
CA ILE A 72 3.08 17.39 1.77
C ILE A 72 3.54 17.95 3.12
N GLU A 73 3.20 19.21 3.38
CA GLU A 73 3.53 19.86 4.64
C GLU A 73 2.58 19.44 5.76
N PRO A 74 3.02 19.50 7.04
CA PRO A 74 2.17 19.28 8.19
C PRO A 74 0.89 20.11 8.16
N GLU A 75 -0.16 19.62 8.81
CA GLU A 75 -1.50 20.21 8.89
C GLU A 75 -2.25 20.31 7.55
N THR A 76 -1.66 19.86 6.45
CA THR A 76 -2.36 19.76 5.17
C THR A 76 -3.36 18.61 5.23
N GLU A 77 -4.62 18.92 4.96
CA GLU A 77 -5.68 17.92 4.74
C GLU A 77 -5.73 17.52 3.27
N MET A 78 -5.91 16.22 3.03
CA MET A 78 -6.02 15.67 1.69
C MET A 78 -7.09 14.59 1.64
N SER A 79 -7.73 14.47 0.49
CA SER A 79 -8.66 13.38 0.20
C SER A 79 -7.91 12.30 -0.57
N LEU A 80 -7.75 11.14 0.05
CA LEU A 80 -7.04 9.99 -0.51
C LEU A 80 -8.05 8.93 -0.94
N ASP A 81 -7.83 8.35 -2.11
CA ASP A 81 -8.55 7.15 -2.53
C ASP A 81 -7.95 5.89 -1.90
N ALA A 82 -8.57 4.73 -2.18
CA ALA A 82 -8.13 3.46 -1.64
C ALA A 82 -6.71 3.06 -2.05
N ASN A 83 -6.27 3.45 -3.25
CA ASN A 83 -4.94 3.15 -3.81
C ASN A 83 -3.86 4.11 -3.30
N GLN A 84 -4.21 5.09 -2.48
CA GLN A 84 -3.28 6.10 -1.97
C GLN A 84 -3.03 5.93 -0.47
N ILE A 85 -1.78 6.12 -0.05
CA ILE A 85 -1.39 6.24 1.36
C ILE A 85 -0.48 7.45 1.57
N LEU A 86 -0.59 8.08 2.74
CA LEU A 86 0.27 9.18 3.17
C LEU A 86 1.33 8.65 4.13
N VAL A 87 2.60 8.73 3.77
CA VAL A 87 3.71 8.22 4.59
C VAL A 87 4.60 9.36 5.10
N PRO A 88 5.03 9.37 6.37
CA PRO A 88 5.76 10.48 7.00
C PRO A 88 7.26 10.45 6.69
N PHE A 89 7.62 10.32 5.42
CA PHE A 89 9.01 10.24 4.94
C PHE A 89 9.21 11.10 3.69
N SER A 90 10.47 11.33 3.31
CA SER A 90 10.79 12.03 2.06
C SER A 90 10.55 11.15 0.84
N SER A 91 10.25 11.77 -0.30
CA SER A 91 10.13 11.08 -1.59
C SER A 91 11.38 10.26 -1.91
N VAL A 92 12.57 10.84 -1.73
CA VAL A 92 13.87 10.17 -1.96
C VAL A 92 14.01 8.88 -1.15
N ARG A 93 13.58 8.87 0.12
CA ARG A 93 13.63 7.65 0.94
C ARG A 93 12.60 6.65 0.44
N MET A 94 11.38 7.09 0.15
CA MET A 94 10.34 6.19 -0.33
C MET A 94 10.70 5.57 -1.68
N ASP A 95 11.28 6.31 -2.61
CA ASP A 95 11.76 5.78 -3.90
C ASP A 95 12.79 4.66 -3.73
N ARG A 96 13.65 4.78 -2.71
CA ARG A 96 14.65 3.75 -2.39
C ARG A 96 14.01 2.47 -1.86
N VAL A 97 13.04 2.59 -0.95
CA VAL A 97 12.48 1.43 -0.22
C VAL A 97 11.21 0.85 -0.86
N LEU A 98 10.63 1.55 -1.85
CA LEU A 98 9.38 1.19 -2.51
C LEU A 98 9.31 -0.27 -2.99
N PRO A 99 10.38 -0.85 -3.59
CA PRO A 99 10.35 -2.24 -4.05
C PRO A 99 10.13 -3.26 -2.91
N CYS A 100 10.36 -2.86 -1.66
CA CYS A 100 10.27 -3.70 -0.47
C CYS A 100 8.95 -3.54 0.28
N VAL A 101 8.10 -2.59 -0.11
CA VAL A 101 6.78 -2.37 0.49
C VAL A 101 5.81 -3.41 -0.08
N ILE A 102 4.96 -3.96 0.77
CA ILE A 102 3.99 -5.00 0.35
C ILE A 102 3.04 -4.50 -0.75
N ASP A 103 2.59 -5.44 -1.58
CA ASP A 103 1.55 -5.19 -2.59
C ASP A 103 0.26 -4.69 -1.93
N HIS A 104 -0.48 -3.85 -2.65
CA HIS A 104 -1.76 -3.33 -2.17
C HIS A 104 -2.79 -4.47 -2.00
N PRO A 105 -3.44 -4.65 -0.83
CA PRO A 105 -4.35 -5.78 -0.59
C PRO A 105 -5.50 -5.89 -1.59
N LEU A 106 -6.07 -4.76 -1.99
CA LEU A 106 -7.15 -4.71 -3.00
C LEU A 106 -6.70 -5.10 -4.42
N TYR A 107 -5.40 -5.15 -4.72
CA TYR A 107 -4.90 -5.53 -6.04
C TYR A 107 -5.41 -6.91 -6.46
N PHE A 108 -5.40 -7.88 -5.56
CA PHE A 108 -5.83 -9.26 -5.84
C PHE A 108 -7.33 -9.38 -6.15
N GLY A 109 -8.12 -8.33 -5.90
CA GLY A 109 -9.51 -8.22 -6.32
C GLY A 109 -9.72 -7.46 -7.63
N SER A 110 -8.65 -6.93 -8.26
CA SER A 110 -8.74 -6.07 -9.44
C SER A 110 -8.80 -6.87 -10.76
N LEU A 111 -9.35 -6.26 -11.81
CA LEU A 111 -9.40 -6.86 -13.14
C LEU A 111 -8.01 -7.18 -13.69
N GLU A 112 -7.02 -6.34 -13.37
CA GLU A 112 -5.65 -6.53 -13.83
C GLU A 112 -4.95 -7.71 -13.15
N ALA A 113 -5.30 -8.05 -11.90
CA ALA A 113 -4.82 -9.28 -11.27
C ALA A 113 -5.48 -10.51 -11.91
N TRP A 114 -6.78 -10.43 -12.21
CA TRP A 114 -7.51 -11.48 -12.91
C TRP A 114 -6.95 -11.75 -14.30
N ALA A 115 -6.63 -10.71 -15.07
CA ALA A 115 -6.08 -10.84 -16.41
C ALA A 115 -4.66 -11.44 -16.45
N ARG A 116 -3.96 -11.48 -15.32
CA ARG A 116 -2.59 -12.00 -15.19
C ARG A 116 -2.51 -13.40 -14.56
N ASP A 117 -3.65 -13.98 -14.17
CA ASP A 117 -3.70 -15.19 -13.36
C ASP A 117 -2.90 -15.05 -12.03
N ASP A 118 -2.73 -13.82 -11.53
CA ASP A 118 -2.08 -13.50 -10.24
C ASP A 118 -2.96 -13.90 -9.03
N ILE A 119 -4.03 -14.65 -9.29
CA ILE A 119 -5.00 -15.13 -8.32
C ILE A 119 -4.42 -16.33 -7.54
N VAL A 120 -3.23 -16.17 -6.96
CA VAL A 120 -2.61 -17.26 -6.19
C VAL A 120 -3.31 -17.43 -4.83
N GLU A 121 -4.09 -16.45 -4.36
CA GLU A 121 -4.83 -16.56 -3.11
C GLU A 121 -6.21 -15.88 -3.14
N GLN A 122 -7.06 -16.23 -4.11
CA GLN A 122 -8.46 -15.75 -4.16
C GLN A 122 -9.16 -15.90 -2.79
N LYS A 123 -8.89 -17.02 -2.10
CA LYS A 123 -9.42 -17.29 -0.76
C LYS A 123 -8.87 -16.31 0.28
N THR A 124 -7.57 -16.05 0.33
CA THR A 124 -6.98 -15.13 1.32
C THR A 124 -7.45 -13.69 1.08
N ALA A 125 -7.46 -13.24 -0.18
CA ALA A 125 -7.94 -11.90 -0.53
C ALA A 125 -9.43 -11.72 -0.19
N ILE A 126 -10.27 -12.72 -0.52
CA ILE A 126 -11.69 -12.73 -0.15
C ILE A 126 -11.86 -12.76 1.37
N LEU A 127 -11.07 -13.55 2.10
CA LEU A 127 -11.15 -13.64 3.56
C LEU A 127 -10.72 -12.33 4.24
N VAL A 128 -9.66 -11.68 3.76
CA VAL A 128 -9.18 -10.38 4.26
C VAL A 128 -10.24 -9.30 3.98
N TRP A 129 -10.78 -9.27 2.77
CA TRP A 129 -11.87 -8.35 2.42
C TRP A 129 -13.13 -8.60 3.25
N ALA A 130 -13.58 -9.85 3.35
CA ALA A 130 -14.77 -10.24 4.11
C ALA A 130 -14.63 -9.89 5.59
N LYS A 131 -13.46 -10.16 6.18
CA LYS A 131 -13.14 -9.74 7.56
C LYS A 131 -13.20 -8.22 7.72
N GLY A 132 -12.70 -7.47 6.73
CA GLY A 132 -12.80 -6.01 6.70
C GLY A 132 -14.24 -5.50 6.63
N GLN A 133 -15.09 -6.13 5.81
CA GLN A 133 -16.51 -5.80 5.72
C GLN A 133 -17.27 -6.08 7.01
N ILE A 134 -17.03 -7.24 7.65
CA ILE A 134 -17.62 -7.57 8.96
C ILE A 134 -17.27 -6.50 9.98
N GLY A 135 -15.98 -6.12 10.09
CA GLY A 135 -15.56 -5.07 11.01
C GLY A 135 -16.16 -3.69 10.70
N ARG A 136 -16.45 -3.38 9.43
CA ARG A 136 -17.19 -2.15 9.07
C ARG A 136 -18.63 -2.21 9.58
N MET A 137 -19.34 -3.30 9.27
CA MET A 137 -20.74 -3.49 9.69
C MET A 137 -20.90 -3.44 11.22
N GLU A 138 -19.93 -3.98 11.96
CA GLU A 138 -19.93 -3.91 13.44
C GLU A 138 -19.76 -2.47 13.96
N ARG A 139 -18.89 -1.66 13.34
CA ARG A 139 -18.74 -0.24 13.69
C ARG A 139 -19.99 0.58 13.38
N GLU A 140 -20.56 0.39 12.19
CA GLU A 140 -21.79 1.06 11.76
C GLU A 140 -22.95 0.75 12.73
N LYS A 141 -23.14 -0.52 13.10
CA LYS A 141 -24.15 -0.93 14.09
C LYS A 141 -23.96 -0.32 15.47
N TRP A 142 -22.72 -0.15 15.91
CA TRP A 142 -22.42 0.46 17.20
C TRP A 142 -22.70 1.97 17.21
N GLU A 143 -22.46 2.64 16.09
CA GLU A 143 -22.72 4.08 15.92
C GLU A 143 -24.22 4.37 15.80
N GLU A 144 -25.00 3.52 15.14
CA GLU A 144 -26.46 3.64 15.02
C GLU A 144 -27.22 3.37 16.34
N GLY A 145 -26.61 2.63 17.26
CA GLY A 145 -27.19 2.30 18.57
C GLY A 145 -26.94 3.34 19.67
N LYS A 146 -26.22 4.42 19.39
CA LYS A 146 -25.95 5.54 20.29
C LYS A 146 -26.85 6.73 19.96
#